data_AF-A0A6G1RQK1-F1
#
_entry.id   AF-A0A6G1RQK1-F1
#
_cell.length_a   1.000
_cell.length_b   1.000
_cell.length_c   1.000
_cell.angle_alpha   90.00
_cell.angle_beta   90.00
_cell.angle_gamma   90.00
#
_symmetry.space_group_name_H-M   'P 1'
#
loop_
_entity.id
_entity.type
_entity.pdbx_description
1 polymer ?
#
loop_
_entity_poly.entity_id
_entity_poly.type
_entity_poly.pdbx_seq_one_letter_code
_entity_poly.pdbx_strand_id
1 'polypeptide(L)'
;DVVDVAVDAMSGMTSQPSMGAVVACARGTPLDTGISLEKVFEYSEYWEGARGLYAAFDCTATMKSGNADVYENEIPGGQYTNLHFQAHAMGLGHKFKEVKRAYAEANKLLGDLIKVTPSSKVVGDLAQFMVQNGLGREEVEARADELSFPQSVVEFLQGHIGTPPGGFPEPFRSRVLKDLPRVEGRPGASLPPLDFEALGKELGGRHGVPPSPEELLSAALYPKVYEEFRGFTSTFGPVSCLGTRLFLEGPAIAEEFEVELERGKTLHIKALALGDLNAAGQREVFFELNGQLRSILVRDTQALKEMHVHPKASR
;
A
#
# COMPACT_ATOMS: atom_id res chain seq x y z
N ASP A 1 0.76 1.70 -31.68
CA ASP A 1 -0.05 2.92 -31.52
C ASP A 1 0.26 3.68 -30.24
N VAL A 2 0.36 3.04 -29.07
CA VAL A 2 0.60 3.72 -27.79
C VAL A 2 1.60 2.91 -26.94
N VAL A 3 2.41 3.59 -26.13
CA VAL A 3 3.30 3.01 -25.11
C VAL A 3 3.14 3.79 -23.81
N ASP A 4 3.14 3.08 -22.68
CA ASP A 4 3.07 3.70 -21.36
C ASP A 4 4.48 4.04 -20.86
N VAL A 5 4.67 5.30 -20.46
CA VAL A 5 5.93 5.85 -19.96
C VAL A 5 5.68 6.66 -18.70
N ALA A 6 6.71 6.80 -17.86
CA ALA A 6 6.69 7.69 -16.70
C ALA A 6 7.64 8.87 -16.95
N VAL A 7 7.31 10.04 -16.41
CA VAL A 7 8.23 11.19 -16.42
C VAL A 7 9.55 10.81 -15.75
N ASP A 8 10.66 11.37 -16.22
CA ASP A 8 12.01 10.85 -15.95
C ASP A 8 12.28 10.68 -14.44
N ALA A 9 11.97 11.69 -13.63
CA ALA A 9 12.12 11.67 -12.17
C ALA A 9 11.31 10.56 -11.43
N MET A 10 10.27 10.01 -12.07
CA MET A 10 9.39 8.96 -11.53
C MET A 10 9.47 7.65 -12.33
N SER A 11 10.47 7.52 -13.22
CA SER A 11 10.62 6.40 -14.14
C SER A 11 11.69 5.40 -13.72
N GLY A 12 11.75 4.26 -14.43
CA GLY A 12 12.78 3.25 -14.29
C GLY A 12 12.58 2.29 -13.11
N MET A 13 13.49 1.31 -13.01
CA MET A 13 13.43 0.21 -12.05
C MET A 13 12.12 -0.58 -12.15
N THR A 14 11.20 -0.41 -11.20
CA THR A 14 9.89 -1.07 -11.15
C THR A 14 8.76 -0.18 -11.68
N SER A 15 9.06 1.07 -12.05
CA SER A 15 8.17 1.98 -12.77
C SER A 15 8.26 1.75 -14.28
N GLN A 16 7.48 2.51 -15.05
CA GLN A 16 7.54 2.52 -16.51
C GLN A 16 8.89 3.08 -17.02
N PRO A 17 9.25 2.84 -18.29
CA PRO A 17 10.39 3.49 -18.95
C PRO A 17 10.32 5.02 -18.90
N SER A 18 11.48 5.67 -18.97
CA SER A 18 11.60 7.14 -19.01
C SER A 18 10.93 7.72 -20.26
N MET A 19 10.02 8.65 -20.05
CA MET A 19 9.32 9.40 -21.09
C MET A 19 10.31 10.19 -21.94
N GLY A 20 11.23 10.93 -21.32
CA GLY A 20 12.24 11.72 -22.01
C GLY A 20 13.14 10.84 -22.89
N ALA A 21 13.55 9.67 -22.38
CA ALA A 21 14.34 8.71 -23.16
C ALA A 21 13.56 8.18 -24.38
N VAL A 22 12.31 7.76 -24.20
CA VAL A 22 11.48 7.25 -25.32
C VAL A 22 11.22 8.34 -26.36
N VAL A 23 10.84 9.55 -25.94
CA VAL A 23 10.62 10.70 -26.83
C VAL A 23 11.92 11.04 -27.60
N ALA A 24 13.06 11.09 -26.91
CA ALA A 24 14.34 11.39 -27.53
C ALA A 24 14.78 10.32 -28.55
N CYS A 25 14.57 9.03 -28.24
CA CYS A 25 14.90 7.92 -29.13
C CYS A 25 14.04 7.88 -30.39
N ALA A 26 12.77 8.30 -30.30
CA ALA A 26 11.85 8.33 -31.44
C ALA A 26 12.05 9.55 -32.35
N ARG A 27 12.71 10.62 -31.86
CA ARG A 27 12.85 11.89 -32.56
C ARG A 27 13.56 11.73 -33.91
N GLY A 28 12.97 12.28 -34.97
CA GLY A 28 13.49 12.21 -36.33
C GLY A 28 13.31 10.85 -37.03
N THR A 29 12.61 9.90 -36.40
CA THR A 29 12.22 8.63 -37.01
C THR A 29 10.79 8.71 -37.56
N PRO A 30 10.32 7.73 -38.35
CA PRO A 30 8.90 7.63 -38.71
C PRO A 30 7.94 7.48 -37.52
N LEU A 31 8.46 7.16 -36.32
CA LEU A 31 7.72 7.01 -35.07
C LEU A 31 7.86 8.23 -34.15
N ASP A 32 8.31 9.39 -34.67
CA ASP A 32 8.43 10.60 -33.88
C ASP A 32 7.12 10.93 -33.16
N THR A 33 7.22 11.17 -31.86
CA THR A 33 6.06 11.42 -30.99
C THR A 33 5.50 12.83 -31.14
N GLY A 34 6.27 13.78 -31.67
CA GLY A 34 5.92 15.20 -31.73
C GLY A 34 5.86 15.92 -30.39
N ILE A 35 6.26 15.26 -29.29
CA ILE A 35 6.30 15.84 -27.95
C ILE A 35 7.58 16.67 -27.78
N SER A 36 7.46 17.93 -27.32
CA SER A 36 8.62 18.77 -27.02
C SER A 36 9.38 18.21 -25.81
N LEU A 37 10.68 17.95 -25.99
CA LEU A 37 11.56 17.52 -24.91
C LEU A 37 11.71 18.58 -23.82
N GLU A 38 11.68 19.88 -24.17
CA GLU A 38 11.76 20.96 -23.18
C GLU A 38 10.59 20.87 -22.19
N LYS A 39 9.37 20.60 -22.69
CA LYS A 39 8.21 20.38 -21.82
C LYS A 39 8.33 19.14 -20.95
N VAL A 40 8.98 18.07 -21.45
CA VAL A 40 9.24 16.87 -20.65
C VAL A 40 10.22 17.18 -19.52
N PHE A 41 11.25 17.98 -19.79
CA PHE A 41 12.22 18.41 -18.77
C PHE A 41 11.57 19.26 -17.69
N GLU A 42 10.83 20.31 -18.08
CA GLU A 42 10.09 21.17 -17.14
C GLU A 42 9.12 20.34 -16.25
N TYR A 43 8.43 19.38 -16.85
CA TYR A 43 7.55 18.48 -16.10
C TYR A 43 8.32 17.55 -15.16
N SER A 44 9.49 17.05 -15.57
CA SER A 44 10.33 16.19 -14.74
C SER A 44 10.94 16.94 -13.57
N GLU A 45 11.37 18.19 -13.74
CA GLU A 45 11.94 19.02 -12.66
C GLU A 45 10.95 19.20 -11.51
N TYR A 46 9.66 19.41 -11.82
CA TYR A 46 8.61 19.45 -10.79
C TYR A 46 8.55 18.16 -9.98
N TRP A 47 8.54 17.00 -10.67
CA TRP A 47 8.44 15.70 -10.01
C TRP A 47 9.71 15.30 -9.27
N GLU A 48 10.88 15.77 -9.70
CA GLU A 48 12.13 15.58 -8.95
C GLU A 48 12.05 16.25 -7.58
N GLY A 49 11.59 17.52 -7.53
CA GLY A 49 11.35 18.21 -6.27
C GLY A 49 10.25 17.55 -5.43
N ALA A 50 9.11 17.19 -6.04
CA ALA A 50 7.98 16.59 -5.34
C ALA A 50 8.30 15.19 -4.77
N ARG A 51 9.07 14.36 -5.49
CA ARG A 51 9.48 13.02 -5.05
C ARG A 51 10.28 13.08 -3.74
N GLY A 52 11.09 14.12 -3.54
CA GLY A 52 11.85 14.34 -2.31
C GLY A 52 10.97 14.38 -1.05
N LEU A 53 9.72 14.82 -1.16
CA LEU A 53 8.75 14.85 -0.05
C LEU A 53 8.30 13.45 0.39
N TYR A 54 8.50 12.43 -0.45
CA TYR A 54 8.10 11.04 -0.20
C TYR A 54 9.28 10.13 0.12
N ALA A 55 10.44 10.68 0.51
CA ALA A 55 11.67 9.93 0.76
C ALA A 55 11.49 8.75 1.74
N ALA A 56 10.62 8.89 2.75
CA ALA A 56 10.30 7.82 3.71
C ALA A 56 9.66 6.57 3.06
N PHE A 57 9.06 6.71 1.87
CA PHE A 57 8.40 5.64 1.12
C PHE A 57 9.19 5.21 -0.11
N ASP A 58 10.36 5.82 -0.37
CA ASP A 58 11.08 5.59 -1.61
C ASP A 58 11.72 4.19 -1.61
N CYS A 59 11.37 3.39 -2.62
CA CYS A 59 11.92 2.05 -2.80
C CYS A 59 13.46 2.06 -2.97
N THR A 60 14.04 3.20 -3.34
CA THR A 60 15.49 3.37 -3.46
C THR A 60 16.21 3.31 -2.13
N ALA A 61 15.53 3.40 -0.98
CA ALA A 61 16.14 3.07 0.31
C ALA A 61 16.76 1.66 0.29
N THR A 62 16.12 0.73 -0.43
CA THR A 62 16.53 -0.67 -0.47
C THR A 62 16.87 -1.22 -1.86
N MET A 63 16.44 -0.57 -2.94
CA MET A 63 16.66 -1.00 -4.33
C MET A 63 17.26 0.14 -5.15
N LYS A 64 18.55 0.08 -5.46
CA LYS A 64 19.27 1.19 -6.11
C LYS A 64 19.22 1.18 -7.64
N SER A 65 18.78 0.08 -8.25
CA SER A 65 18.76 -0.09 -9.71
C SER A 65 17.75 -1.16 -10.14
N GLY A 66 17.49 -1.24 -11.45
CA GLY A 66 16.76 -2.37 -12.04
C GLY A 66 17.50 -3.70 -11.87
N ASN A 67 16.78 -4.80 -12.04
CA ASN A 67 17.31 -6.14 -11.87
C ASN A 67 16.80 -7.09 -12.97
N ALA A 68 17.72 -7.78 -13.65
CA ALA A 68 17.42 -8.71 -14.73
C ALA A 68 16.92 -10.07 -14.23
N ASP A 69 17.05 -10.38 -12.94
CA ASP A 69 16.53 -11.64 -12.39
C ASP A 69 15.00 -11.75 -12.44
N VAL A 70 14.29 -10.68 -12.81
CA VAL A 70 12.86 -10.72 -13.15
C VAL A 70 12.54 -11.73 -14.25
N TYR A 71 13.48 -12.01 -15.16
CA TYR A 71 13.30 -13.05 -16.19
C TYR A 71 13.33 -14.48 -15.63
N GLU A 72 13.76 -14.65 -14.37
CA GLU A 72 13.77 -15.94 -13.66
C GLU A 72 12.61 -16.04 -12.66
N ASN A 73 12.37 -14.98 -11.89
CA ASN A 73 11.38 -14.98 -10.80
C ASN A 73 10.00 -14.46 -11.21
N GLU A 74 9.94 -13.65 -12.26
CA GLU A 74 8.72 -13.07 -12.81
C GLU A 74 7.86 -12.34 -11.76
N ILE A 75 8.49 -11.75 -10.74
CA ILE A 75 7.79 -10.98 -9.71
C ILE A 75 7.41 -9.60 -10.31
N PRO A 76 6.12 -9.24 -10.39
CA PRO A 76 5.71 -7.93 -10.90
C PRO A 76 6.22 -6.79 -10.02
N GLY A 77 6.44 -5.61 -10.59
CA GLY A 77 7.07 -4.47 -9.90
C GLY A 77 6.47 -4.14 -8.52
N GLY A 78 5.15 -3.95 -8.43
CA GLY A 78 4.48 -3.67 -7.15
C GLY A 78 4.55 -4.83 -6.15
N GLN A 79 4.56 -6.08 -6.63
CA GLN A 79 4.76 -7.23 -5.76
C GLN A 79 6.22 -7.32 -5.26
N TYR A 80 7.20 -6.93 -6.09
CA TYR A 80 8.61 -6.95 -5.72
C TYR A 80 8.88 -6.01 -4.55
N THR A 81 8.41 -4.76 -4.63
CA THR A 81 8.59 -3.77 -3.55
C THR A 81 7.86 -4.22 -2.28
N ASN A 82 6.62 -4.71 -2.39
CA ASN A 82 5.87 -5.23 -1.25
C ASN A 82 6.55 -6.42 -0.57
N LEU A 83 6.97 -7.42 -1.34
CA LEU A 83 7.64 -8.61 -0.84
C LEU A 83 8.98 -8.26 -0.18
N HIS A 84 9.68 -7.29 -0.76
CA HIS A 84 10.92 -6.78 -0.19
C HIS A 84 10.67 -6.08 1.16
N PHE A 85 9.70 -5.16 1.24
CA PHE A 85 9.33 -4.51 2.51
C PHE A 85 8.87 -5.52 3.58
N GLN A 86 8.05 -6.51 3.21
CA GLN A 86 7.60 -7.57 4.10
C GLN A 86 8.77 -8.41 4.62
N ALA A 87 9.68 -8.83 3.73
CA ALA A 87 10.85 -9.60 4.13
C ALA A 87 11.73 -8.82 5.12
N HIS A 88 11.93 -7.51 4.92
CA HIS A 88 12.67 -6.67 5.88
C HIS A 88 11.94 -6.52 7.21
N ALA A 89 10.63 -6.26 7.20
CA ALA A 89 9.81 -6.16 8.41
C ALA A 89 9.83 -7.45 9.26
N MET A 90 9.98 -8.61 8.61
CA MET A 90 10.08 -9.93 9.27
C MET A 90 11.52 -10.34 9.62
N GLY A 91 12.52 -9.48 9.41
CA GLY A 91 13.94 -9.81 9.65
C GLY A 91 14.56 -10.77 8.61
N LEU A 92 13.84 -11.08 7.54
CA LEU A 92 14.26 -11.94 6.43
C LEU A 92 14.92 -11.16 5.28
N GLY A 93 15.21 -9.86 5.45
CA GLY A 93 15.81 -9.03 4.41
C GLY A 93 17.12 -9.61 3.84
N HIS A 94 17.95 -10.22 4.69
CA HIS A 94 19.18 -10.91 4.28
C HIS A 94 18.94 -12.19 3.45
N LYS A 95 17.75 -12.78 3.54
CA LYS A 95 17.31 -13.97 2.78
C LYS A 95 16.50 -13.63 1.54
N PHE A 96 16.42 -12.37 1.13
CA PHE A 96 15.56 -12.00 0.01
C PHE A 96 15.91 -12.72 -1.31
N LYS A 97 17.19 -13.09 -1.50
CA LYS A 97 17.59 -13.95 -2.62
C LYS A 97 16.93 -15.34 -2.58
N GLU A 98 16.81 -15.93 -1.39
CA GLU A 98 16.13 -17.21 -1.19
C GLU A 98 14.63 -17.06 -1.44
N VAL A 99 14.02 -15.95 -0.99
CA VAL A 99 12.61 -15.63 -1.26
C VAL A 99 12.33 -15.55 -2.76
N LYS A 100 13.18 -14.90 -3.55
CA LYS A 100 13.02 -14.84 -5.02
C LYS A 100 13.13 -16.21 -5.68
N ARG A 101 14.05 -17.07 -5.21
CA ARG A 101 14.16 -18.44 -5.71
C ARG A 101 12.93 -19.27 -5.35
N ALA A 102 12.46 -19.16 -4.10
CA ALA A 102 11.26 -19.84 -3.64
C ALA A 102 10.01 -19.34 -4.39
N TYR A 103 9.98 -18.08 -4.82
CA TYR A 103 8.90 -17.52 -5.63
C TYR A 103 8.75 -18.22 -6.98
N ALA A 104 9.87 -18.44 -7.69
CA ALA A 104 9.86 -19.19 -8.95
C ALA A 104 9.41 -20.66 -8.73
N GLU A 105 9.84 -21.29 -7.64
CA GLU A 105 9.43 -22.66 -7.31
C GLU A 105 7.97 -22.77 -6.87
N ALA A 106 7.48 -21.79 -6.10
CA ALA A 106 6.08 -21.66 -5.72
C ALA A 106 5.18 -21.46 -6.95
N ASN A 107 5.63 -20.69 -7.95
CA ASN A 107 4.90 -20.54 -9.21
C ASN A 107 4.71 -21.88 -9.92
N LYS A 108 5.78 -22.67 -10.04
CA LYS A 108 5.71 -24.02 -10.65
C LYS A 108 4.81 -24.96 -9.86
N LEU A 109 4.91 -24.93 -8.53
CA LEU A 109 4.06 -25.71 -7.64
C LEU A 109 2.57 -25.39 -7.80
N LEU A 110 2.24 -24.13 -8.04
CA LEU A 110 0.87 -23.65 -8.24
C LEU A 110 0.36 -23.81 -9.67
N GLY A 111 1.13 -24.43 -10.57
CA GLY A 111 0.72 -24.74 -11.95
C GLY A 111 1.09 -23.67 -12.97
N ASP A 112 2.17 -22.91 -12.72
CA ASP A 112 2.71 -21.87 -13.60
C ASP A 112 1.70 -20.77 -13.95
N LEU A 113 1.47 -19.91 -12.96
CA LEU A 113 0.42 -18.91 -13.00
C LEU A 113 0.83 -17.66 -13.79
N ILE A 114 -0.16 -17.01 -14.38
CA ILE A 114 -0.10 -15.58 -14.68
C ILE A 114 -0.12 -14.83 -13.35
N LYS A 115 0.95 -14.08 -13.06
CA LYS A 115 1.19 -13.42 -11.77
C LYS A 115 0.90 -11.94 -11.87
N VAL A 116 -0.27 -11.53 -11.41
CA VAL A 116 -0.70 -10.14 -11.21
C VAL A 116 -1.52 -10.07 -9.94
N THR A 117 -1.88 -8.89 -9.44
CA THR A 117 -2.73 -8.86 -8.23
C THR A 117 -4.10 -9.52 -8.54
N PRO A 118 -4.59 -10.47 -7.71
CA PRO A 118 -4.02 -10.98 -6.46
C PRO A 118 -3.17 -12.28 -6.59
N SER A 119 -3.08 -12.94 -7.74
CA SER A 119 -2.31 -14.19 -7.91
C SER A 119 -0.81 -14.05 -7.60
N SER A 120 -0.21 -12.89 -7.87
CA SER A 120 1.19 -12.62 -7.52
C SER A 120 1.42 -12.61 -5.99
N LYS A 121 0.41 -12.21 -5.21
CA LYS A 121 0.43 -12.31 -3.74
C LYS A 121 0.35 -13.78 -3.31
N VAL A 122 -0.51 -14.59 -3.93
CA VAL A 122 -0.62 -16.03 -3.62
C VAL A 122 0.73 -16.73 -3.73
N VAL A 123 1.43 -16.52 -4.84
CA VAL A 123 2.78 -17.06 -5.06
C VAL A 123 3.77 -16.49 -4.03
N GLY A 124 3.67 -15.20 -3.70
CA GLY A 124 4.52 -14.54 -2.72
C GLY A 124 4.36 -15.05 -1.30
N ASP A 125 3.13 -15.27 -0.85
CA ASP A 125 2.83 -15.81 0.47
C ASP A 125 3.33 -17.26 0.59
N LEU A 126 3.16 -18.07 -0.46
CA LEU A 126 3.71 -19.44 -0.51
C LEU A 126 5.25 -19.43 -0.47
N ALA A 127 5.89 -18.54 -1.23
CA ALA A 127 7.34 -18.42 -1.24
C ALA A 127 7.91 -18.04 0.15
N GLN A 128 7.26 -17.08 0.83
CA GLN A 128 7.63 -16.71 2.20
C GLN A 128 7.44 -17.87 3.16
N PHE A 129 6.32 -18.59 3.07
CA PHE A 129 6.05 -19.79 3.84
C PHE A 129 7.13 -20.85 3.64
N MET A 130 7.53 -21.11 2.39
CA MET A 130 8.60 -22.06 2.06
C MET A 130 9.93 -21.67 2.72
N VAL A 131 10.36 -20.41 2.57
CA VAL A 131 11.63 -19.93 3.15
C VAL A 131 11.61 -19.93 4.68
N GLN A 132 10.50 -19.50 5.28
CA GLN A 132 10.37 -19.44 6.74
C GLN A 132 10.45 -20.83 7.38
N ASN A 133 9.90 -21.85 6.71
CA ASN A 133 9.90 -23.23 7.19
C ASN A 133 11.07 -24.07 6.66
N GLY A 134 11.97 -23.47 5.86
CA GLY A 134 13.11 -24.18 5.26
C GLY A 134 12.70 -25.29 4.29
N LEU A 135 11.58 -25.13 3.59
CA LEU A 135 11.00 -26.14 2.71
C LEU A 135 11.34 -25.89 1.24
N GLY A 136 11.81 -26.93 0.55
CA GLY A 136 11.89 -27.01 -0.90
C GLY A 136 10.54 -27.41 -1.52
N ARG A 137 10.43 -27.25 -2.85
CA ARG A 137 9.21 -27.59 -3.60
C ARG A 137 8.78 -29.04 -3.40
N GLU A 138 9.71 -29.97 -3.53
CA GLU A 138 9.43 -31.42 -3.40
C GLU A 138 8.89 -31.77 -2.01
N GLU A 139 9.41 -31.13 -0.95
CA GLU A 139 8.96 -31.34 0.42
C GLU A 139 7.54 -30.80 0.63
N VAL A 140 7.22 -29.64 0.04
CA VAL A 140 5.87 -29.07 0.08
C VAL A 140 4.88 -29.97 -0.68
N GLU A 141 5.24 -30.46 -1.86
CA GLU A 141 4.41 -31.40 -2.62
C GLU A 141 4.19 -32.71 -1.85
N ALA A 142 5.25 -33.26 -1.25
CA ALA A 142 5.22 -34.51 -0.51
C ALA A 142 4.37 -34.43 0.77
N ARG A 143 4.28 -33.26 1.41
CA ARG A 143 3.59 -33.05 2.70
C ARG A 143 2.37 -32.12 2.58
N ALA A 144 1.79 -32.02 1.40
CA ALA A 144 0.71 -31.08 1.08
C ALA A 144 -0.56 -31.25 1.94
N ASP A 145 -0.78 -32.43 2.53
CA ASP A 145 -1.89 -32.73 3.44
C ASP A 145 -1.54 -32.53 4.92
N GLU A 146 -0.28 -32.32 5.28
CA GLU A 146 0.16 -32.08 6.66
C GLU A 146 0.37 -30.58 6.96
N LEU A 147 0.79 -29.82 5.94
CA LEU A 147 1.19 -28.43 6.10
C LEU A 147 -0.02 -27.48 6.20
N SER A 148 0.09 -26.47 7.05
CA SER A 148 -0.89 -25.38 7.16
C SER A 148 -0.49 -24.22 6.25
N PHE A 149 -1.08 -24.18 5.06
CA PHE A 149 -0.75 -23.18 4.04
C PHE A 149 -1.31 -21.79 4.36
N PRO A 150 -0.69 -20.71 3.83
CA PRO A 150 -1.28 -19.38 3.90
C PRO A 150 -2.69 -19.33 3.32
N GLN A 151 -3.57 -18.52 3.93
CA GLN A 151 -4.97 -18.41 3.53
C GLN A 151 -5.14 -18.06 2.04
N SER A 152 -4.31 -17.17 1.50
CA SER A 152 -4.33 -16.80 0.07
C SER A 152 -4.10 -17.98 -0.87
N VAL A 153 -3.24 -18.94 -0.48
CA VAL A 153 -2.97 -20.17 -1.23
C VAL A 153 -4.16 -21.10 -1.18
N VAL A 154 -4.74 -21.28 0.02
CA VAL A 154 -5.95 -22.10 0.19
C VAL A 154 -7.10 -21.53 -0.64
N GLU A 155 -7.38 -20.22 -0.53
CA GLU A 155 -8.46 -19.55 -1.26
C GLU A 155 -8.27 -19.61 -2.78
N PHE A 156 -7.03 -19.46 -3.26
CA PHE A 156 -6.71 -19.68 -4.67
C PHE A 156 -7.07 -21.10 -5.09
N LEU A 157 -6.61 -22.11 -4.37
CA LEU A 157 -6.88 -23.51 -4.68
C LEU A 157 -8.38 -23.83 -4.58
N GLN A 158 -9.13 -23.19 -3.70
CA GLN A 158 -10.59 -23.31 -3.66
C GLN A 158 -11.26 -22.73 -4.91
N GLY A 159 -10.64 -21.75 -5.56
CA GLY A 159 -11.14 -21.11 -6.78
C GLY A 159 -11.70 -19.70 -6.56
N HIS A 160 -11.46 -19.07 -5.41
CA HIS A 160 -12.00 -17.75 -5.08
C HIS A 160 -11.50 -16.61 -6.00
N ILE A 161 -10.38 -16.81 -6.71
CA ILE A 161 -9.84 -15.85 -7.68
C ILE A 161 -10.04 -16.30 -9.13
N GLY A 162 -10.91 -17.28 -9.37
CA GLY A 162 -11.16 -17.87 -10.68
C GLY A 162 -10.34 -19.14 -10.93
N THR A 163 -10.44 -19.66 -12.16
CA THR A 163 -9.71 -20.87 -12.60
C THR A 163 -8.50 -20.46 -13.44
N PRO A 164 -7.29 -20.94 -13.12
CA PRO A 164 -6.11 -20.66 -13.94
C PRO A 164 -6.23 -21.34 -15.33
N PRO A 165 -5.61 -20.80 -16.39
CA PRO A 165 -5.74 -21.33 -17.77
C PRO A 165 -5.40 -22.81 -17.93
N GLY A 166 -4.40 -23.31 -17.17
CA GLY A 166 -3.98 -24.71 -17.17
C GLY A 166 -4.79 -25.62 -16.22
N GLY A 167 -5.81 -25.09 -15.55
CA GLY A 167 -6.46 -25.77 -14.42
C GLY A 167 -5.58 -25.79 -13.18
N PHE A 168 -6.11 -26.35 -12.09
CA PHE A 168 -5.38 -26.43 -10.84
C PHE A 168 -4.40 -27.60 -10.82
N PRO A 169 -3.26 -27.48 -10.11
CA PRO A 169 -2.29 -28.57 -10.00
C PRO A 169 -2.87 -29.71 -9.15
N GLU A 170 -3.15 -30.86 -9.76
CA GLU A 170 -3.52 -32.09 -9.07
C GLU A 170 -2.34 -33.08 -9.07
N PRO A 171 -2.12 -33.87 -7.99
CA PRO A 171 -2.98 -34.04 -6.82
C PRO A 171 -2.78 -32.98 -5.72
N PHE A 172 -1.93 -31.97 -5.95
CA PHE A 172 -1.56 -30.98 -4.93
C PHE A 172 -2.79 -30.27 -4.35
N ARG A 173 -3.67 -29.71 -5.20
CA ARG A 173 -4.92 -29.07 -4.79
C ARG A 173 -5.76 -29.99 -3.91
N SER A 174 -6.01 -31.22 -4.35
CA SER A 174 -6.85 -32.16 -3.59
C SER A 174 -6.26 -32.48 -2.22
N ARG A 175 -4.93 -32.58 -2.09
CA ARG A 175 -4.25 -32.81 -0.81
C ARG A 175 -4.32 -31.60 0.13
N VAL A 176 -4.15 -30.39 -0.40
CA VAL A 176 -4.23 -29.16 0.40
C VAL A 176 -5.66 -28.90 0.88
N LEU A 177 -6.64 -29.05 -0.01
CA LEU A 177 -8.03 -28.73 0.30
C LEU A 177 -8.71 -29.81 1.15
N LYS A 178 -8.40 -31.09 0.93
CA LYS A 178 -9.12 -32.21 1.55
C LYS A 178 -10.63 -32.04 1.34
N ASP A 179 -11.39 -31.82 2.41
CA ASP A 179 -12.84 -31.62 2.43
C ASP A 179 -13.27 -30.14 2.36
N LEU A 180 -12.32 -29.20 2.22
CA LEU A 180 -12.64 -27.77 2.08
C LEU A 180 -13.47 -27.52 0.81
N PRO A 181 -14.43 -26.57 0.88
CA PRO A 181 -15.32 -26.30 -0.24
C PRO A 181 -14.54 -25.75 -1.44
N ARG A 182 -15.04 -26.08 -2.62
CA ARG A 182 -14.50 -25.63 -3.91
C ARG A 182 -15.52 -24.70 -4.57
N VAL A 183 -15.03 -23.60 -5.12
CA VAL A 183 -15.82 -22.66 -5.91
C VAL A 183 -15.81 -23.13 -7.36
N GLU A 184 -16.99 -23.34 -7.92
CA GLU A 184 -17.17 -23.67 -9.33
C GLU A 184 -17.62 -22.42 -10.12
N GLY A 185 -17.05 -22.23 -11.31
CA GLY A 185 -17.38 -21.10 -12.17
C GLY A 185 -16.84 -19.75 -11.64
N ARG A 186 -17.55 -18.66 -11.97
CA ARG A 186 -17.14 -17.29 -11.61
C ARG A 186 -17.56 -17.00 -10.15
N PRO A 187 -16.62 -16.70 -9.23
CA PRO A 187 -16.94 -16.51 -7.80
C PRO A 187 -18.05 -15.48 -7.51
N GLY A 188 -18.08 -14.38 -8.27
CA GLY A 188 -19.11 -13.35 -8.14
C GLY A 188 -20.47 -13.70 -8.75
N ALA A 189 -20.67 -14.91 -9.30
CA ALA A 189 -21.96 -15.34 -9.84
C ALA A 189 -22.91 -15.86 -8.76
N SER A 190 -22.37 -16.39 -7.66
CA SER A 190 -23.15 -16.89 -6.53
C SER A 190 -23.37 -15.84 -5.43
N LEU A 191 -22.78 -14.66 -5.55
CA LEU A 191 -22.96 -13.59 -4.58
C LEU A 191 -24.35 -12.95 -4.72
N PRO A 192 -25.09 -12.74 -3.62
CA PRO A 192 -26.33 -11.99 -3.68
C PRO A 192 -26.06 -10.53 -4.11
N PRO A 193 -26.98 -9.89 -4.84
CA PRO A 193 -26.90 -8.46 -5.10
C PRO A 193 -26.81 -7.67 -3.80
N LEU A 194 -25.97 -6.64 -3.77
CA LEU A 194 -25.91 -5.72 -2.65
C LEU A 194 -27.12 -4.78 -2.68
N ASP A 195 -27.80 -4.64 -1.54
CA ASP A 195 -28.87 -3.65 -1.36
C ASP A 195 -28.28 -2.27 -1.05
N PHE A 196 -28.11 -1.48 -2.11
CA PHE A 196 -27.61 -0.12 -2.03
C PHE A 196 -28.55 0.84 -1.30
N GLU A 197 -29.87 0.60 -1.32
CA GLU A 197 -30.82 1.44 -0.59
C GLU A 197 -30.73 1.21 0.92
N ALA A 198 -30.63 -0.06 1.33
CA ALA A 198 -30.43 -0.41 2.73
C ALA A 198 -29.11 0.16 3.27
N LEU A 199 -28.00 -0.02 2.54
CA LEU A 199 -26.71 0.53 2.91
C LEU A 199 -26.75 2.06 2.98
N GLY A 200 -27.39 2.72 2.00
CA GLY A 200 -27.55 4.17 2.00
C GLY A 200 -28.33 4.70 3.20
N LYS A 201 -29.42 4.01 3.59
CA LYS A 201 -30.20 4.36 4.80
C LYS A 201 -29.41 4.14 6.08
N GLU A 202 -28.65 3.05 6.17
CA GLU A 202 -27.78 2.75 7.32
C GLU A 202 -26.73 3.85 7.50
N LEU A 203 -25.99 4.17 6.45
CA LEU A 203 -24.96 5.22 6.47
C LEU A 203 -25.56 6.60 6.74
N GLY A 204 -26.71 6.91 6.14
CA GLY A 204 -27.44 8.15 6.38
C GLY A 204 -27.88 8.31 7.83
N GLY A 205 -28.37 7.23 8.45
CA GLY A 205 -28.73 7.21 9.87
C GLY A 205 -27.52 7.35 10.79
N ARG A 206 -26.38 6.74 10.42
CA ARG A 206 -25.13 6.80 11.20
C ARG A 206 -24.47 8.18 11.15
N HIS A 207 -24.49 8.84 9.98
CA HIS A 207 -23.75 10.09 9.76
C HIS A 207 -24.63 11.35 9.72
N GLY A 208 -25.96 11.21 9.80
CA GLY A 208 -26.91 12.32 9.81
C GLY A 208 -27.16 12.96 8.45
N VAL A 209 -26.46 12.52 7.41
CA VAL A 209 -26.63 12.95 6.01
C VAL A 209 -26.55 11.73 5.09
N PRO A 210 -27.38 11.64 4.05
CA PRO A 210 -27.27 10.57 3.06
C PRO A 210 -25.87 10.57 2.40
N PRO A 211 -25.25 9.39 2.19
CA PRO A 211 -23.96 9.31 1.53
C PRO A 211 -24.07 9.72 0.05
N SER A 212 -22.99 10.27 -0.50
CA SER A 212 -22.88 10.42 -1.96
C SER A 212 -22.80 9.05 -2.66
N PRO A 213 -23.04 8.98 -3.99
CA PRO A 213 -22.83 7.75 -4.75
C PRO A 213 -21.41 7.16 -4.59
N GLU A 214 -20.39 8.01 -4.52
CA GLU A 214 -18.99 7.62 -4.34
C GLU A 214 -18.74 7.09 -2.92
N GLU A 215 -19.33 7.70 -1.89
CA GLU A 215 -19.26 7.21 -0.52
C GLU A 215 -19.96 5.86 -0.37
N LEU A 216 -21.11 5.69 -0.99
CA LEU A 216 -21.87 4.44 -0.98
C LEU A 216 -21.07 3.30 -1.64
N LEU A 217 -20.43 3.56 -2.78
CA LEU A 217 -19.54 2.60 -3.44
C LEU A 217 -18.28 2.32 -2.62
N SER A 218 -17.70 3.34 -1.99
CA SER A 218 -16.53 3.17 -1.12
C SER A 218 -16.83 2.29 0.08
N ALA A 219 -18.00 2.50 0.72
CA ALA A 219 -18.49 1.67 1.82
C ALA A 219 -18.82 0.24 1.35
N ALA A 220 -19.34 0.06 0.14
CA ALA A 220 -19.61 -1.26 -0.43
C ALA A 220 -18.31 -2.05 -0.74
N LEU A 221 -17.29 -1.38 -1.29
CA LEU A 221 -16.02 -2.00 -1.67
C LEU A 221 -15.11 -2.26 -0.46
N TYR A 222 -15.04 -1.31 0.48
CA TYR A 222 -14.16 -1.37 1.63
C TYR A 222 -14.84 -0.91 2.93
N PRO A 223 -15.82 -1.68 3.47
CA PRO A 223 -16.66 -1.22 4.59
C PRO A 223 -15.86 -0.74 5.81
N LYS A 224 -14.85 -1.53 6.22
CA LYS A 224 -14.01 -1.21 7.37
C LYS A 224 -13.12 0.01 7.13
N VAL A 225 -12.49 0.10 5.95
CA VAL A 225 -11.61 1.23 5.60
C VAL A 225 -12.41 2.51 5.48
N TYR A 226 -13.63 2.43 4.93
CA TYR A 226 -14.55 3.57 4.87
C TYR A 226 -14.90 4.07 6.27
N GLU A 227 -15.29 3.19 7.20
CA GLU A 227 -15.59 3.59 8.59
C GLU A 227 -14.38 4.20 9.31
N GLU A 228 -13.19 3.61 9.14
CA GLU A 228 -11.94 4.17 9.68
C GLU A 228 -11.64 5.55 9.07
N PHE A 229 -11.83 5.72 7.76
CA PHE A 229 -11.67 7.00 7.07
C PHE A 229 -12.67 8.05 7.55
N ARG A 230 -13.95 7.67 7.77
CA ARG A 230 -14.98 8.55 8.31
C ARG A 230 -14.67 8.97 9.75
N GLY A 231 -14.25 8.04 10.60
CA GLY A 231 -13.79 8.36 11.95
C GLY A 231 -12.58 9.29 11.95
N PHE A 232 -11.60 9.02 11.10
CA PHE A 232 -10.42 9.86 10.93
C PHE A 232 -10.79 11.29 10.47
N THR A 233 -11.59 11.42 9.42
CA THR A 233 -12.00 12.73 8.89
C THR A 233 -12.92 13.50 9.84
N SER A 234 -13.75 12.83 10.64
CA SER A 234 -14.52 13.50 11.70
C SER A 234 -13.64 14.06 12.81
N THR A 235 -12.48 13.45 13.05
CA THR A 235 -11.55 13.86 14.12
C THR A 235 -10.57 14.94 13.64
N PHE A 236 -10.02 14.78 12.44
CA PHE A 236 -8.92 15.61 11.92
C PHE A 236 -9.33 16.57 10.80
N GLY A 237 -10.53 16.43 10.26
CA GLY A 237 -10.99 17.24 9.13
C GLY A 237 -10.28 16.90 7.80
N PRO A 238 -10.29 17.84 6.83
CA PRO A 238 -9.79 17.62 5.48
C PRO A 238 -8.26 17.77 5.41
N VAL A 239 -7.54 16.78 5.92
CA VAL A 239 -6.06 16.78 5.92
C VAL A 239 -5.43 16.83 4.52
N SER A 240 -6.20 16.53 3.46
CA SER A 240 -5.78 16.70 2.07
C SER A 240 -5.51 18.14 1.67
N CYS A 241 -5.99 19.12 2.44
CA CYS A 241 -5.69 20.54 2.25
C CYS A 241 -4.27 20.92 2.74
N LEU A 242 -3.59 20.04 3.48
CA LEU A 242 -2.22 20.27 3.93
C LEU A 242 -1.23 19.96 2.80
N GLY A 243 -0.18 20.78 2.69
CA GLY A 243 0.97 20.45 1.85
C GLY A 243 1.64 19.17 2.35
N THR A 244 2.18 18.35 1.42
CA THR A 244 2.70 17.00 1.74
C THR A 244 3.70 16.98 2.90
N ARG A 245 4.65 17.93 2.98
CA ARG A 245 5.59 18.00 4.12
C ARG A 245 4.86 18.19 5.44
N LEU A 246 3.93 19.14 5.51
CA LEU A 246 3.15 19.40 6.72
C LEU A 246 2.28 18.20 7.11
N PHE A 247 1.75 17.48 6.13
CA PHE A 247 1.00 16.26 6.37
C PHE A 247 1.87 15.13 6.96
N LEU A 248 3.09 14.95 6.46
CA LEU A 248 3.97 13.85 6.85
C LEU A 248 4.80 14.14 8.12
N GLU A 249 5.29 15.37 8.27
CA GLU A 249 6.26 15.75 9.31
C GLU A 249 5.69 16.75 10.33
N GLY A 250 4.60 17.44 10.00
CA GLY A 250 4.10 18.56 10.78
C GLY A 250 4.95 19.84 10.61
N PRO A 251 4.54 20.94 11.26
CA PRO A 251 5.27 22.20 11.21
C PRO A 251 6.45 22.23 12.19
N ALA A 252 7.51 22.94 11.83
CA ALA A 252 8.57 23.30 12.77
C ALA A 252 8.11 24.40 13.74
N ILE A 253 8.78 24.52 14.89
CA ILE A 253 8.52 25.64 15.81
C ILE A 253 8.88 26.97 15.13
N ALA A 254 8.02 27.96 15.33
CA ALA A 254 8.02 29.27 14.68
C ALA A 254 7.71 29.25 13.17
N GLU A 255 7.37 28.09 12.60
CA GLU A 255 6.93 27.99 11.22
C GLU A 255 5.50 28.54 11.05
N GLU A 256 5.31 29.36 10.02
CA GLU A 256 4.01 29.90 9.60
C GLU A 256 3.63 29.29 8.25
N PHE A 257 2.38 28.85 8.14
CA PHE A 257 1.87 28.21 6.93
C PHE A 257 0.38 28.50 6.73
N GLU A 258 -0.06 28.31 5.49
CA GLU A 258 -1.44 28.53 5.07
C GLU A 258 -2.10 27.20 4.68
N VAL A 259 -3.38 27.05 5.03
CA VAL A 259 -4.21 25.91 4.64
C VAL A 259 -5.48 26.46 3.99
N GLU A 260 -5.59 26.30 2.67
CA GLU A 260 -6.81 26.65 1.93
C GLU A 260 -7.82 25.50 2.06
N LEU A 261 -8.92 25.74 2.77
CA LEU A 261 -9.99 24.73 2.96
C LEU A 261 -10.92 24.69 1.75
N GLU A 262 -11.28 25.86 1.26
CA GLU A 262 -12.05 26.09 0.04
C GLU A 262 -11.76 27.50 -0.46
N ARG A 263 -12.18 27.81 -1.69
CA ARG A 263 -11.91 29.11 -2.32
C ARG A 263 -12.36 30.26 -1.42
N GLY A 264 -11.39 31.06 -0.97
CA GLY A 264 -11.62 32.22 -0.11
C GLY A 264 -11.70 31.92 1.40
N LYS A 265 -11.45 30.68 1.83
CA LYS A 265 -11.31 30.29 3.24
C LYS A 265 -9.92 29.69 3.48
N THR A 266 -9.01 30.55 3.93
CA THR A 266 -7.62 30.17 4.27
C THR A 266 -7.42 30.26 5.78
N LEU A 267 -6.77 29.26 6.36
CA LEU A 267 -6.27 29.29 7.73
C LEU A 267 -4.80 29.70 7.70
N HIS A 268 -4.45 30.76 8.43
CA HIS A 268 -3.07 31.13 8.71
C HIS A 268 -2.70 30.54 10.07
N ILE A 269 -1.74 29.62 10.08
CA ILE A 269 -1.33 28.88 11.27
C ILE A 269 0.14 29.14 11.53
N LYS A 270 0.48 29.43 12.79
CA LYS A 270 1.86 29.54 13.24
C LYS A 270 2.11 28.64 14.44
N ALA A 271 2.99 27.66 14.31
CA ALA A 271 3.39 26.81 15.43
C ALA A 271 4.31 27.61 16.37
N LEU A 272 3.97 27.73 17.66
CA LEU A 272 4.71 28.59 18.58
C LEU A 272 5.61 27.81 19.53
N ALA A 273 5.06 26.80 20.21
CA ALA A 273 5.77 26.06 21.22
C ALA A 273 5.12 24.71 21.49
N LEU A 274 5.93 23.77 21.98
CA LEU A 274 5.48 22.49 22.54
C LEU A 274 5.80 22.50 24.03
N GLY A 275 4.78 22.26 24.85
CA GLY A 275 4.90 22.10 26.28
C GLY A 275 5.54 20.77 26.68
N ASP A 276 5.87 20.68 27.97
CA ASP A 276 6.38 19.45 28.57
C ASP A 276 5.34 18.33 28.57
N LEU A 277 5.84 17.09 28.66
CA LEU A 277 4.99 15.92 28.80
C LEU A 277 4.34 15.91 30.18
N ASN A 278 3.01 15.91 30.22
CA ASN A 278 2.26 15.82 31.45
C ASN A 278 2.14 14.36 31.95
N ALA A 279 1.64 14.17 33.17
CA ALA A 279 1.46 12.85 33.77
C ALA A 279 0.48 11.92 33.02
N ALA A 280 -0.37 12.48 32.15
CA ALA A 280 -1.27 11.73 31.28
C ALA A 280 -0.61 11.34 29.94
N GLY A 281 0.67 11.67 29.74
CA GLY A 281 1.40 11.41 28.50
C GLY A 281 0.98 12.31 27.34
N GLN A 282 0.54 13.53 27.64
CA GLN A 282 0.15 14.54 26.64
C GLN A 282 1.08 15.76 26.73
N ARG A 283 1.24 16.44 25.60
CA ARG A 283 1.91 17.73 25.50
C ARG A 283 0.91 18.80 25.10
N GLU A 284 1.04 19.99 25.66
CA GLU A 284 0.28 21.15 25.21
C GLU A 284 0.97 21.77 23.99
N VAL A 285 0.25 21.94 22.89
CA VAL A 285 0.75 22.55 21.66
C VAL A 285 0.18 23.96 21.56
N PHE A 286 1.05 24.96 21.50
CA PHE A 286 0.67 26.37 21.35
C PHE A 286 0.84 26.80 19.90
N PHE A 287 -0.17 27.45 19.34
CA PHE A 287 -0.16 27.94 17.97
C PHE A 287 -1.02 29.20 17.82
N GLU A 288 -0.72 30.03 16.83
CA GLU A 288 -1.64 31.07 16.39
C GLU A 288 -2.50 30.54 15.24
N LEU A 289 -3.79 30.86 15.26
CA LEU A 289 -4.73 30.58 14.19
C LEU A 289 -5.43 31.89 13.82
N ASN A 290 -5.18 32.39 12.61
CA ASN A 290 -5.70 33.68 12.12
C ASN A 290 -5.43 34.83 13.11
N GLY A 291 -4.21 34.88 13.65
CA GLY A 291 -3.76 35.88 14.63
C GLY A 291 -4.27 35.68 16.06
N GLN A 292 -5.01 34.60 16.35
CA GLN A 292 -5.47 34.27 17.70
C GLN A 292 -4.65 33.14 18.30
N LEU A 293 -4.11 33.35 19.50
CA LEU A 293 -3.43 32.31 20.25
C LEU A 293 -4.41 31.19 20.64
N ARG A 294 -4.01 29.95 20.39
CA ARG A 294 -4.72 28.71 20.71
C ARG A 294 -3.74 27.75 21.38
N SER A 295 -4.28 26.87 22.22
CA SER A 295 -3.57 25.68 22.67
C SER A 295 -4.46 24.45 22.61
N ILE A 296 -3.85 23.29 22.37
CA ILE A 296 -4.50 21.98 22.42
C ILE A 296 -3.61 20.96 23.12
N LEU A 297 -4.22 20.00 23.80
CA LEU A 297 -3.50 18.86 24.37
C LEU A 297 -3.42 17.73 23.33
N VAL A 298 -2.20 17.33 22.98
CA VAL A 298 -1.94 16.23 22.05
C VAL A 298 -1.22 15.10 22.78
N ARG A 299 -1.68 13.87 22.57
CA ARG A 299 -1.07 12.69 23.20
C ARG A 299 0.27 12.36 22.52
N ASP A 300 1.33 12.21 23.31
CA ASP A 300 2.65 11.81 22.83
C ASP A 300 2.77 10.29 22.82
N THR A 301 2.51 9.69 21.65
CA THR A 301 2.52 8.24 21.49
C THR A 301 3.92 7.62 21.53
N GLN A 302 4.99 8.42 21.36
CA GLN A 302 6.37 7.90 21.46
C GLN A 302 6.81 7.86 22.93
N ALA A 303 6.65 8.97 23.66
CA ALA A 303 7.05 9.03 25.07
C ALA A 303 6.31 8.00 25.94
N LEU A 304 5.05 7.68 25.61
CA LEU A 304 4.28 6.64 26.30
C LEU A 304 4.86 5.23 26.14
N LYS A 305 5.63 4.95 25.08
CA LYS A 305 6.29 3.64 24.92
C LYS A 305 7.45 3.45 25.91
N GLU A 306 8.01 4.55 26.44
CA GLU A 306 9.14 4.56 27.37
C GLU A 306 8.71 4.76 28.84
N MET A 307 7.44 5.08 29.10
CA MET A 307 6.92 5.26 30.47
C MET A 307 6.78 3.92 31.21
N HIS A 308 7.85 3.50 31.89
CA HIS A 308 7.79 2.44 32.90
C HIS A 308 7.21 2.99 34.20
N VAL A 309 5.92 2.76 34.43
CA VAL A 309 5.28 3.05 35.73
C VAL A 309 5.71 1.97 36.72
N HIS A 310 6.69 2.28 37.58
CA HIS A 310 6.97 1.46 38.75
C HIS A 310 5.98 1.81 39.87
N PRO A 311 5.08 0.89 40.28
CA PRO A 311 4.22 1.15 41.42
C PRO A 311 5.08 1.32 42.67
N LYS A 312 4.87 2.41 43.42
CA LYS A 312 5.51 2.59 44.72
C LYS A 312 4.92 1.57 45.70
N ALA A 313 5.80 0.88 46.43
CA ALA A 313 5.39 -0.05 47.48
C ALA A 313 4.50 0.67 48.51
N SER A 314 3.33 0.10 48.79
CA SER A 314 2.45 0.53 49.87
C SER A 314 3.15 0.34 51.21
N ARG A 315 3.19 1.41 52.03
CA ARG A 315 3.69 1.39 53.40
C ARG A 315 2.76 0.62 54.33
#